data_AF-A0A1G0EIG8-F1
#
_entry.id   AF-A0A1G0EIG8-F1
#
_cell.length_a   1.000
_cell.length_b   1.000
_cell.length_c   1.000
_cell.angle_alpha   90.00
_cell.angle_beta   90.00
_cell.angle_gamma   90.00
#
_symmetry.space_group_name_H-M   'P 1'
#
loop_
_entity.id
_entity.type
_entity.pdbx_description
1 polymer ?
#
loop_
_entity_poly.entity_id
_entity_poly.type
_entity_poly.pdbx_seq_one_letter_code
_entity_poly.pdbx_strand_id
1 'polypeptide(L)' 'MSNGRDLIECLLQAVREMQPSFTEEQALQIEQQFRRDWGGERVNIAKRAENGTKPDREVAKGNGISRSMMYRWVSKNGGK' A
#
# COMPACT_ATOMS: atom_id res chain seq x y z
N MET A 1 15.29 7.91 -14.11
CA MET A 1 15.19 6.43 -14.02
C MET A 1 14.80 6.09 -12.59
N SER A 2 13.51 5.94 -12.33
CA SER A 2 12.99 5.66 -10.99
C SER A 2 13.21 4.18 -10.66
N ASN A 3 14.28 3.89 -9.90
CA ASN A 3 14.55 2.59 -9.24
C ASN A 3 13.54 2.31 -8.10
N GLY A 4 12.25 2.60 -8.32
CA GLY A 4 11.17 2.21 -7.42
C GLY A 4 10.64 0.87 -7.89
N ARG A 5 10.44 -0.09 -6.97
CA ARG A 5 9.74 -1.34 -7.25
C ARG A 5 8.46 -1.03 -8.02
N ASP A 6 8.34 -1.56 -9.23
CA ASP A 6 7.11 -1.41 -10.00
C ASP A 6 6.01 -2.18 -9.28
N LEU A 7 5.00 -1.42 -8.84
CA LEU A 7 3.87 -1.94 -8.11
C LEU A 7 3.10 -2.98 -8.94
N ILE A 8 2.96 -2.75 -10.24
CA ILE A 8 2.22 -3.66 -11.13
C ILE A 8 2.96 -4.99 -11.21
N GLU A 9 4.28 -4.96 -11.39
CA GLU A 9 5.11 -6.18 -11.37
C GLU A 9 4.98 -6.93 -10.03
N CYS A 10 5.03 -6.21 -8.91
CA CYS A 10 4.88 -6.80 -7.58
C CYS A 10 3.51 -7.48 -7.39
N LEU A 11 2.43 -6.87 -7.90
CA LEU A 11 1.09 -7.44 -7.84
C LEU A 11 0.95 -8.68 -8.72
N LEU A 12 1.46 -8.63 -9.96
CA LEU A 12 1.41 -9.76 -10.89
C LEU A 12 2.22 -10.95 -10.36
N GLN A 13 3.38 -10.69 -9.75
CA GLN A 13 4.18 -11.72 -9.10
C GLN A 13 3.42 -12.38 -7.93
N ALA A 14 2.78 -11.59 -7.07
CA ALA A 14 1.98 -12.13 -5.97
C ALA A 14 0.79 -12.99 -6.49
N VAL A 15 0.17 -12.59 -7.59
CA VAL A 15 -0.91 -13.37 -8.23
C VAL A 15 -0.39 -14.70 -8.77
N ARG A 16 0.78 -14.71 -9.43
CA ARG A 16 1.43 -15.94 -9.91
C ARG A 16 1.71 -16.92 -8.78
N GLU A 17 2.15 -16.42 -7.62
CA GLU A 17 2.42 -17.24 -6.44
C GLU A 17 1.14 -17.85 -5.85
N MET A 18 0.02 -17.11 -5.84
CA MET A 18 -1.26 -17.61 -5.37
C MET A 18 -1.93 -18.57 -6.36
N GLN A 19 -1.74 -18.35 -7.66
CA GLN A 19 -2.41 -19.10 -8.72
C GLN A 19 -1.42 -19.48 -9.83
N PRO A 20 -0.83 -20.70 -9.76
CA PRO A 20 0.15 -21.17 -10.74
C PRO A 20 -0.40 -21.31 -12.17
N SER A 21 -1.73 -21.37 -12.34
CA SER A 21 -2.37 -21.37 -13.66
C SER A 21 -2.38 -19.99 -14.34
N PHE A 22 -1.96 -18.94 -13.63
CA PHE A 22 -1.86 -17.60 -14.18
C PHE A 22 -0.61 -17.48 -15.05
N THR A 23 -0.83 -17.37 -16.37
CA THR A 23 0.23 -17.43 -17.38
C THR A 23 0.98 -16.11 -17.53
N GLU A 24 2.16 -16.18 -18.16
CA GLU A 24 2.93 -14.99 -18.55
C GLU A 24 2.22 -14.08 -19.54
N GLU A 25 1.54 -14.66 -20.52
CA GLU A 25 0.81 -13.90 -21.53
C GLU A 25 -0.34 -13.09 -20.89
N GLN A 26 -1.05 -13.69 -19.92
CA GLN A 26 -2.07 -12.99 -19.15
C GLN A 26 -1.47 -11.86 -18.30
N ALA A 27 -0.32 -12.10 -17.67
CA ALA A 27 0.37 -11.07 -16.89
C ALA A 27 0.72 -9.85 -17.76
N LEU A 28 1.29 -10.08 -18.94
CA LEU A 28 1.64 -9.03 -19.90
C LEU A 28 0.41 -8.26 -20.41
N GLN A 29 -0.68 -8.96 -20.71
CA GLN A 29 -1.93 -8.32 -21.15
C GLN A 29 -2.50 -7.40 -20.07
N ILE A 30 -2.52 -7.86 -18.81
CA ILE A 30 -3.01 -7.07 -17.68
C ILE A 30 -2.07 -5.87 -17.43
N GLU A 31 -0.75 -6.08 -17.46
CA GLU A 31 0.22 -5.00 -17.31
C GLU A 31 -0.01 -3.89 -18.34
N GLN A 32 -0.09 -4.26 -19.63
CA GLN A 32 -0.32 -3.31 -20.72
C GLN A 32 -1.64 -2.55 -20.55
N GLN A 33 -2.69 -3.24 -20.11
CA GLN A 33 -3.98 -2.61 -19.85
C GLN A 33 -3.88 -1.57 -18.72
N PHE A 34 -3.29 -1.94 -17.58
CA PHE A 34 -3.14 -1.02 -16.46
C PHE A 34 -2.24 0.18 -16.79
N ARG A 35 -1.11 -0.05 -17.49
CA ARG A 35 -0.24 1.06 -17.92
C ARG A 35 -0.91 1.99 -18.93
N ARG A 36 -1.83 1.48 -19.76
CA ARG A 36 -2.62 2.30 -20.68
C ARG A 36 -3.65 3.15 -19.94
N ASP A 37 -4.37 2.54 -19.00
CA ASP A 37 -5.50 3.18 -18.34
C ASP A 37 -5.07 4.11 -17.20
N TRP A 38 -3.94 3.82 -16.55
CA TRP A 38 -3.46 4.52 -15.35
C TRP A 38 -2.03 5.07 -15.48
N GLY A 39 -1.41 4.94 -16.66
CA GLY A 39 -0.05 5.43 -16.90
C GLY A 39 0.04 6.94 -16.68
N GLY A 40 0.94 7.36 -15.79
CA GLY A 40 1.14 8.78 -15.44
C GLY A 40 0.25 9.28 -14.30
N GLU A 41 -0.73 8.49 -13.85
CA GLU A 41 -1.57 8.83 -12.71
C GLU A 41 -0.85 8.64 -11.37
N ARG A 42 -1.14 9.53 -10.41
CA ARG A 42 -0.67 9.39 -9.02
C ARG A 42 -1.66 8.56 -8.21
N VAL A 43 -1.59 7.25 -8.38
CA VAL A 43 -2.47 6.31 -7.67
C VAL A 43 -2.17 6.29 -6.17
N ASN A 44 -3.19 6.49 -5.35
CA ASN A 44 -3.11 6.33 -3.89
C ASN A 44 -3.62 4.94 -3.50
N ILE A 45 -2.73 4.09 -2.98
CA ILE A 45 -3.10 2.84 -2.33
C ILE A 45 -3.24 3.08 -0.84
N ALA A 46 -4.48 3.17 -0.38
CA ALA A 46 -4.75 3.28 1.04
C ALA A 46 -4.34 1.99 1.77
N LYS A 47 -3.56 2.13 2.85
CA LYS A 47 -3.31 1.05 3.80
C LYS A 47 -4.64 0.66 4.42
N ARG A 48 -5.13 -0.56 4.15
CA ARG A 48 -6.24 -1.11 4.92
C ARG A 48 -5.73 -1.33 6.34
N ALA A 49 -6.48 -0.81 7.32
CA ALA A 49 -6.22 -1.16 8.71
C ALA A 49 -6.39 -2.69 8.84
N GLU A 50 -5.35 -3.38 9.29
CA GLU A 50 -5.50 -4.75 9.75
C GLU A 50 -6.59 -4.77 10.82
N ASN A 51 -7.54 -5.69 10.69
CA ASN A 51 -8.70 -5.84 11.56
C ASN A 51 -8.34 -5.54 13.02
N GLY A 52 -8.83 -4.41 13.55
CA GLY A 52 -8.61 -3.97 14.94
C GLY A 52 -7.72 -2.73 15.11
N THR A 53 -7.01 -2.28 14.08
CA THR A 53 -6.20 -1.06 14.17
C THR A 53 -7.06 0.16 13.87
N LYS A 54 -7.47 0.90 14.91
CA LYS A 54 -8.20 2.17 14.73
C LYS A 54 -7.35 3.12 13.88
N PRO A 55 -7.93 3.84 12.89
CA PRO A 55 -7.22 4.89 12.17
C PRO A 55 -6.54 5.84 13.15
N ASP A 56 -5.33 6.33 12.83
CA ASP A 56 -4.57 7.26 13.67
C ASP A 56 -5.39 8.47 14.15
N ARG A 57 -6.34 8.92 13.32
CA ARG A 57 -7.29 9.98 13.67
C ARG A 57 -8.22 9.57 14.80
N GLU A 58 -8.72 8.34 14.78
CA GLU A 58 -9.59 7.79 15.83
C GLU A 58 -8.81 7.49 17.10
N VAL A 59 -7.57 7.01 16.99
CA VAL A 59 -6.68 6.82 18.14
C VAL A 59 -6.43 8.16 18.83
N ALA A 60 -6.06 9.20 18.08
CA ALA A 60 -5.84 10.54 18.63
C ALA A 60 -7.10 11.11 19.29
N LYS A 61 -8.26 11.00 18.61
CA LYS A 61 -9.56 11.45 19.14
C LYS A 61 -9.95 10.71 20.41
N GLY A 62 -9.80 9.38 20.44
CA GLY A 62 -10.16 8.55 21.60
C GLY A 62 -9.30 8.84 22.84
N ASN A 63 -8.08 9.34 22.65
CA ASN A 63 -7.18 9.74 23.72
C ASN A 63 -7.21 11.24 24.03
N GLY A 64 -8.08 12.02 23.37
CA GLY A 64 -8.19 13.47 23.60
C GLY A 64 -6.96 14.28 23.19
N ILE A 65 -6.11 13.75 22.32
CA ILE A 65 -4.86 14.39 21.89
C ILE A 65 -4.88 14.72 20.39
N SER A 66 -4.04 15.66 19.97
CA SER A 66 -3.82 15.93 18.55
C SER A 66 -2.96 14.84 17.90
N ARG A 67 -3.13 14.63 16.59
CA ARG A 67 -2.31 13.66 15.83
C ARG A 67 -0.81 13.95 15.94
N SER A 68 -0.41 15.23 15.95
CA SER A 68 0.98 15.64 16.10
C SER A 68 1.56 15.25 17.46
N MET A 69 0.76 15.36 18.53
CA MET A 69 1.17 14.94 19.87
C MET A 69 1.28 13.42 19.96
N MET A 70 0.34 12.69 19.33
CA MET A 70 0.39 11.24 19.24
C MET A 70 1.67 10.74 18.56
N TYR A 71 2.00 11.25 17.36
CA TYR A 71 3.24 10.86 16.69
C TYR A 71 4.49 11.24 17.48
N ARG A 72 4.52 12.41 18.12
CA ARG A 72 5.66 12.81 18.97
C ARG A 72 5.87 11.83 20.12
N TRP A 73 4.79 11.32 20.72
CA TRP A 73 4.86 10.34 21.80
C TRP A 73 5.34 8.97 21.31
N VAL A 74 4.82 8.51 20.16
CA VAL A 74 5.27 7.27 19.51
C VAL A 74 6.75 7.35 19.12
N SER A 75 7.20 8.45 18.53
CA SER A 75 8.62 8.64 18.17
C SER A 75 9.56 8.69 19.38
N LYS A 76 9.08 9.17 20.54
CA LYS A 76 9.88 9.26 21.77
C LYS A 76 9.97 7.92 22.51
N ASN A 77 8.95 7.06 22.42
CA ASN A 77 8.86 5.80 23.18
C ASN A 77 8.98 4.52 22.33
N GLY A 78 8.90 4.63 21.01
CA GLY A 78 8.88 3.49 20.07
C GLY A 78 10.24 3.16 19.43
N GLY A 79 11.32 3.82 19.83
CA GLY A 79 12.67 3.44 19.44
C GLY A 79 13.17 2.26 20.28
N LYS A 80 12.95 1.04 19.78
CA LYS A 80 13.74 -0.14 20.13
C LYS A 80 14.47 -0.61 18.89
#